data_AF-A0A9D1ZXZ7-F1
#
_entry.id   AF-A0A9D1ZXZ7-F1
#
_cell.length_a   1.000
_cell.length_b   1.000
_cell.length_c   1.000
_cell.angle_alpha   90.00
_cell.angle_beta   90.00
_cell.angle_gamma   90.00
#
_symmetry.space_group_name_H-M   'P 1'
#
loop_
_entity.id
_entity.type
_entity.pdbx_description
1 polymer ?
#
loop_
_entity_poly.entity_id
_entity_poly.type
_entity_poly.pdbx_seq_one_letter_code
_entity_poly.pdbx_strand_id
1 'polypeptide(L)'
;MKKKVVFIAALICVALLLAACTPDGGELREAYKGAGYDFQPFDISAAHVEEYELSDYFSAVKGANSDPKTVYVLFFATLGEARRYVEEHSGSGNMPNLSRSGRLVAFGAAEAVSIAVGS
;
A
#
# COMPACT_ATOMS: atom_id res chain seq x y z
N MET A 1 -16.97 -38.10 13.07
CA MET A 1 -16.68 -37.28 11.87
C MET A 1 -16.55 -35.81 12.26
N LYS A 2 -15.36 -35.37 12.71
CA LYS A 2 -15.12 -34.04 13.33
C LYS A 2 -14.01 -33.25 12.61
N LYS A 3 -14.04 -33.20 11.27
CA LYS A 3 -12.95 -32.55 10.48
C LYS A 3 -13.42 -31.40 9.58
N LYS A 4 -14.72 -31.10 9.51
CA LYS A 4 -15.25 -30.09 8.57
C LYS A 4 -15.46 -28.69 9.17
N VAL A 5 -15.46 -28.56 10.50
CA VAL A 5 -15.77 -27.27 11.17
C VAL A 5 -14.54 -26.37 11.33
N VAL A 6 -13.34 -26.94 11.40
CA VAL A 6 -12.09 -26.17 11.63
C VAL A 6 -11.64 -25.41 10.37
N PHE A 7 -11.89 -25.95 9.17
CA PHE A 7 -11.47 -25.30 7.93
C PHE A 7 -12.32 -24.07 7.55
N ILE A 8 -13.60 -24.05 7.93
CA ILE A 8 -14.50 -22.93 7.61
C ILE A 8 -14.25 -21.75 8.56
N ALA A 9 -13.95 -22.00 9.84
CA ALA A 9 -13.60 -20.95 10.79
C ALA A 9 -12.25 -20.28 10.46
N ALA A 10 -11.26 -21.05 9.98
CA ALA A 10 -9.96 -20.51 9.58
C ALA A 10 -10.05 -19.64 8.30
N LEU A 11 -10.85 -20.05 7.31
CA LEU A 11 -11.07 -19.24 6.11
C LEU A 11 -11.88 -17.97 6.39
N ILE A 12 -12.83 -18.00 7.33
CA ILE A 12 -13.63 -16.83 7.71
C ILE A 12 -12.79 -15.83 8.52
N CYS A 13 -11.86 -16.27 9.39
CA CYS A 13 -10.93 -15.35 10.06
C CYS A 13 -9.91 -14.73 9.09
N VAL A 14 -9.39 -15.51 8.14
CA VAL A 14 -8.42 -14.99 7.15
C VAL A 14 -9.10 -14.04 6.16
N ALA A 15 -10.34 -14.30 5.75
CA ALA A 15 -11.09 -13.42 4.85
C ALA A 15 -11.69 -12.17 5.52
N LEU A 16 -12.04 -12.23 6.82
CA LEU A 16 -12.56 -11.05 7.56
C LEU A 16 -11.46 -10.10 8.05
N LEU A 17 -10.22 -10.56 8.18
CA LEU A 17 -9.07 -9.70 8.54
C LEU A 17 -8.51 -8.89 7.35
N LEU A 18 -8.82 -9.31 6.11
CA LEU A 18 -8.26 -8.73 4.87
C LEU A 18 -8.87 -7.39 4.44
N ALA A 19 -9.83 -6.80 5.17
CA ALA A 19 -10.51 -5.57 4.73
C ALA A 19 -10.41 -4.36 5.69
N ALA A 20 -9.67 -4.45 6.79
CA ALA A 20 -9.62 -3.35 7.77
C ALA A 20 -8.27 -3.07 8.43
N CYS A 21 -7.27 -3.96 8.32
CA CYS A 21 -5.97 -3.71 8.95
C CYS A 21 -5.09 -2.83 8.04
N THR A 22 -4.55 -1.74 8.59
CA THR A 22 -3.50 -0.97 7.90
C THR A 22 -2.21 -1.76 8.08
N PRO A 23 -1.48 -2.12 7.00
CA PRO A 23 -0.19 -2.79 7.12
C PRO A 23 0.79 -1.97 7.98
N ASP A 24 1.70 -2.65 8.67
CA ASP A 24 2.75 -1.98 9.44
C ASP A 24 3.82 -1.39 8.51
N GLY A 25 4.17 -0.11 8.72
CA GLY A 25 5.13 0.58 7.87
C GLY A 25 6.57 0.08 8.02
N GLY A 26 6.93 -0.50 9.17
CA GLY A 26 8.24 -1.10 9.39
C GLY A 26 8.37 -2.45 8.67
N GLU A 27 7.39 -3.34 8.86
CA GLU A 27 7.32 -4.63 8.17
C GLU A 27 7.31 -4.45 6.65
N LEU A 28 6.56 -3.45 6.16
CA LEU A 28 6.48 -3.18 4.73
C LEU A 28 7.81 -2.70 4.16
N ARG A 29 8.57 -1.89 4.91
CA ARG A 29 9.91 -1.47 4.49
C ARG A 29 10.86 -2.66 4.40
N GLU A 30 10.82 -3.61 5.34
CA GLU A 30 11.61 -4.83 5.27
C GLU A 30 11.19 -5.72 4.08
N ALA A 31 9.90 -5.80 3.77
CA ALA A 31 9.41 -6.50 2.58
C ALA A 31 9.97 -5.88 1.28
N TYR A 32 9.99 -4.54 1.17
CA TYR A 32 10.57 -3.85 0.01
C TYR A 32 12.09 -4.08 -0.10
N LYS A 33 12.83 -4.02 1.00
CA LYS A 33 14.27 -4.35 1.01
C LYS A 33 14.49 -5.79 0.54
N GLY A 34 13.74 -6.75 1.07
CA GLY A 34 13.81 -8.16 0.68
C GLY A 34 13.46 -8.39 -0.79
N ALA A 35 12.58 -7.56 -1.35
CA ALA A 35 12.23 -7.58 -2.77
C ALA A 35 13.25 -6.85 -3.68
N GLY A 36 14.31 -6.28 -3.11
CA GLY A 36 15.38 -5.58 -3.83
C GLY A 36 15.03 -4.14 -4.22
N TYR A 37 14.20 -3.47 -3.41
CA TYR A 37 13.93 -2.05 -3.57
C TYR A 37 14.84 -1.21 -2.67
N ASP A 38 15.27 -0.06 -3.19
CA ASP A 38 15.99 0.98 -2.48
C ASP A 38 15.05 2.15 -2.17
N PHE A 39 15.15 2.71 -0.96
CA PHE A 39 14.35 3.87 -0.57
C PHE A 39 14.90 5.15 -1.17
N GLN A 40 13.99 6.03 -1.59
CA GLN A 40 14.33 7.31 -2.20
C GLN A 40 13.80 8.47 -1.37
N PRO A 41 14.36 9.69 -1.55
CA PRO A 41 13.70 10.90 -1.11
C PRO A 41 12.25 10.95 -1.62
N PHE A 42 11.32 11.27 -0.73
CA PHE A 42 9.91 11.36 -1.06
C PHE A 42 9.52 12.79 -1.44
N ASP A 43 9.03 12.99 -2.64
CA ASP A 43 8.39 14.25 -3.04
C ASP A 43 6.90 14.20 -2.69
N ILE A 44 6.54 14.81 -1.57
CA ILE A 44 5.16 14.85 -1.10
C ILE A 44 4.25 15.68 -1.98
N SER A 45 4.79 16.71 -2.65
CA SER A 45 4.00 17.55 -3.55
C SER A 45 3.55 16.77 -4.78
N ALA A 46 4.43 15.88 -5.29
CA ALA A 46 4.10 14.99 -6.40
C ALA A 46 3.02 13.95 -6.05
N ALA A 47 2.83 13.67 -4.75
CA ALA A 47 1.79 12.78 -4.26
C ALA A 47 0.43 13.49 -4.09
N HIS A 48 0.32 14.80 -4.35
CA HIS A 48 -0.93 15.56 -4.23
C HIS A 48 -1.63 15.40 -2.86
N VAL A 49 -0.84 15.37 -1.79
CA VAL A 49 -1.31 15.18 -0.41
C VAL A 49 -0.59 16.15 0.51
N GLU A 50 -1.30 16.63 1.53
CA GLU A 50 -0.70 17.49 2.55
C GLU A 50 -0.03 16.66 3.64
N GLU A 51 1.15 17.10 4.13
CA GLU A 51 1.93 16.31 5.09
C GLU A 51 1.18 16.00 6.39
N TYR A 52 0.34 16.93 6.86
CA TYR A 52 -0.43 16.76 8.09
C TYR A 52 -1.54 15.69 7.98
N GLU A 53 -1.91 15.29 6.77
CA GLU A 53 -2.90 14.23 6.53
C GLU A 53 -2.26 12.83 6.64
N LEU A 54 -0.93 12.77 6.77
CA LEU A 54 -0.16 11.54 6.82
C LEU A 54 0.43 11.30 8.23
N SER A 55 0.45 10.04 8.61
CA SER A 55 1.15 9.53 9.79
C SER A 55 2.53 8.97 9.48
N ASP A 56 2.76 8.53 8.25
CA ASP A 56 4.03 8.04 7.72
C ASP A 56 3.94 8.01 6.18
N TYR A 57 5.09 8.00 5.49
CA TYR A 57 5.17 7.83 4.05
C TYR A 57 6.56 7.36 3.64
N PHE A 58 6.66 6.74 2.47
CA PHE A 58 7.93 6.49 1.82
C PHE A 58 7.76 6.25 0.32
N SER A 59 8.87 6.35 -0.40
CA SER A 59 8.96 5.87 -1.77
C SER A 59 10.12 4.89 -1.89
N ALA A 60 9.97 3.93 -2.80
CA ALA A 60 10.99 2.93 -3.08
C ALA A 60 11.10 2.67 -4.57
N VAL A 61 12.28 2.28 -5.03
CA VAL A 61 12.58 1.97 -6.42
C VAL A 61 13.26 0.63 -6.55
N LYS A 62 13.03 -0.08 -7.66
CA LYS A 62 13.81 -1.25 -8.03
C LYS A 62 14.26 -1.16 -9.49
N GLY A 63 15.53 -1.52 -9.71
CA GLY A 63 16.16 -1.56 -11.03
C GLY A 63 16.90 -0.26 -11.37
N ALA A 64 17.62 -0.29 -12.49
CA ALA A 64 18.35 0.86 -13.02
C ALA A 64 18.19 0.97 -14.54
N ASN A 65 18.15 2.21 -15.03
CA ASN A 65 18.53 2.62 -16.38
C ASN A 65 17.48 2.66 -17.52
N SER A 66 16.22 2.27 -17.36
CA SER A 66 15.19 2.61 -18.38
C SER A 66 13.72 2.55 -17.94
N ASP A 67 13.36 1.64 -17.04
CA ASP A 67 11.99 1.52 -16.51
C ASP A 67 12.05 1.16 -15.02
N PRO A 68 12.44 2.12 -14.15
CA PRO A 68 12.50 1.87 -12.72
C PRO A 68 11.11 1.55 -12.18
N LYS A 69 11.00 0.48 -11.41
CA LYS A 69 9.75 0.15 -10.71
C LYS A 69 9.66 1.00 -9.46
N THR A 70 8.90 2.08 -9.53
CA THR A 70 8.70 2.99 -8.41
C THR A 70 7.40 2.67 -7.66
N VAL A 71 7.36 3.00 -6.38
CA VAL A 71 6.15 3.01 -5.59
C VAL A 71 6.18 4.17 -4.61
N TYR A 72 5.01 4.75 -4.40
CA TYR A 72 4.71 5.72 -3.38
C TYR A 72 3.74 5.08 -2.40
N VAL A 73 4.06 5.13 -1.11
CA VAL A 73 3.25 4.56 -0.05
C VAL A 73 2.94 5.65 0.96
N LEU A 74 1.66 5.86 1.18
CA LEU A 74 1.08 6.91 2.04
C LEU A 74 0.31 6.24 3.17
N PHE A 75 0.66 6.53 4.42
CA PHE A 75 -0.12 6.11 5.59
C PHE A 75 -0.91 7.29 6.12
N PHE A 76 -2.17 7.42 5.75
CA PHE A 76 -3.02 8.51 6.21
C PHE A 76 -3.24 8.47 7.72
N ALA A 77 -3.41 9.63 8.35
CA ALA A 77 -3.72 9.73 9.77
C ALA A 77 -5.05 9.03 10.10
N THR A 78 -6.04 9.14 9.19
CA THR A 78 -7.36 8.54 9.35
C THR A 78 -7.80 7.70 8.14
N LEU A 79 -8.77 6.80 8.38
CA LEU A 79 -9.42 6.04 7.30
C LEU A 79 -10.23 6.94 6.35
N GLY A 80 -10.75 8.06 6.86
CA GLY A 80 -11.54 9.00 6.08
C GLY A 80 -10.69 9.69 5.02
N GLU A 81 -9.51 10.18 5.40
CA GLU A 81 -8.57 10.82 4.47
C GLU A 81 -8.07 9.85 3.40
N ALA A 82 -7.72 8.61 3.78
CA ALA A 82 -7.31 7.59 2.81
C ALA A 82 -8.41 7.29 1.77
N ARG A 83 -9.68 7.24 2.19
CA ARG A 83 -10.81 7.02 1.28
C ARG A 83 -11.02 8.20 0.35
N ARG A 84 -11.06 9.41 0.91
CA ARG A 84 -11.21 10.65 0.15
C ARG A 84 -10.11 10.80 -0.90
N TYR A 85 -8.86 10.54 -0.53
CA TYR A 85 -7.73 10.60 -1.44
C TYR A 85 -7.91 9.63 -2.63
N VAL A 86 -8.32 8.39 -2.36
CA VAL A 86 -8.59 7.43 -3.44
C VAL A 86 -9.75 7.89 -4.31
N GLU A 87 -10.85 8.37 -3.73
CA GLU A 87 -12.01 8.87 -4.50
C GLU A 87 -11.64 10.05 -5.41
N GLU A 88 -10.80 10.98 -4.93
CA GLU A 88 -10.33 12.15 -5.68
C GLU A 88 -9.35 11.79 -6.81
N HIS A 89 -8.54 10.74 -6.63
CA HIS A 89 -7.46 10.39 -7.55
C HIS A 89 -7.70 9.12 -8.38
N SER A 90 -8.81 8.41 -8.12
CA SER A 90 -9.22 7.25 -8.90
C SER A 90 -9.47 7.64 -10.35
N GLY A 91 -8.78 6.96 -11.28
CA GLY A 91 -8.89 7.27 -12.72
C GLY A 91 -7.99 8.42 -13.19
N SER A 92 -7.20 9.02 -12.29
CA SER A 92 -6.13 9.93 -12.69
C SER A 92 -4.98 9.15 -13.33
N GLY A 93 -4.58 9.55 -14.55
CA GLY A 93 -3.40 8.98 -15.21
C GLY A 93 -2.09 9.21 -14.45
N ASN A 94 -2.08 10.14 -13.49
CA ASN A 94 -0.91 10.47 -12.67
C ASN A 94 -0.70 9.49 -11.50
N MET A 95 -1.70 8.68 -11.13
CA MET A 95 -1.65 7.72 -10.03
C MET A 95 -1.80 6.28 -10.55
N PRO A 96 -0.77 5.72 -11.21
CA PRO A 96 -0.86 4.38 -11.78
C PRO A 96 -1.05 3.32 -10.68
N ASN A 97 -1.90 2.34 -10.94
CA ASN A 97 -2.18 1.23 -10.02
C ASN A 97 -2.56 1.68 -8.60
N LEU A 98 -3.25 2.82 -8.44
CA LEU A 98 -3.70 3.32 -7.15
C LEU A 98 -4.52 2.27 -6.39
N SER A 99 -4.08 1.91 -5.19
CA SER A 99 -4.72 0.90 -4.34
C SER A 99 -4.66 1.29 -2.86
N ARG A 100 -5.55 0.72 -2.04
CA ARG A 100 -5.69 1.06 -0.61
C ARG A 100 -5.91 -0.17 0.26
N SER A 101 -5.25 -0.21 1.41
CA SER A 101 -5.47 -1.17 2.48
C SER A 101 -5.52 -0.46 3.84
N GLY A 102 -6.70 -0.42 4.48
CA GLY A 102 -6.88 0.39 5.70
C GLY A 102 -6.61 1.88 5.43
N ARG A 103 -5.69 2.47 6.21
CA ARG A 103 -5.19 3.86 6.05
C ARG A 103 -4.04 3.97 5.05
N LEU A 104 -3.50 2.86 4.57
CA LEU A 104 -2.44 2.83 3.58
C LEU A 104 -3.04 3.04 2.19
N VAL A 105 -2.45 3.94 1.42
CA VAL A 105 -2.65 4.07 -0.03
C VAL A 105 -1.29 3.87 -0.70
N ALA A 106 -1.26 3.14 -1.82
CA ALA A 106 -0.07 2.95 -2.62
C ALA A 106 -0.37 3.15 -4.11
N PHE A 107 0.58 3.70 -4.85
CA PHE A 107 0.52 3.85 -6.31
C PHE A 107 1.93 3.77 -6.92
N GLY A 108 2.02 3.42 -8.19
CA GLY A 108 3.27 3.20 -8.91
C GLY A 108 3.23 1.96 -9.79
N ALA A 109 4.33 1.21 -9.85
CA ALA A 109 4.44 -0.04 -10.58
C ALA A 109 3.53 -1.12 -9.95
N ALA A 110 2.81 -1.89 -10.77
CA ALA A 110 1.82 -2.87 -10.31
C ALA A 110 2.42 -3.93 -9.34
N GLU A 111 3.60 -4.46 -9.66
CA GLU A 111 4.33 -5.38 -8.77
C GLU A 111 4.64 -4.71 -7.43
N ALA A 112 5.09 -3.46 -7.43
CA ALA A 112 5.44 -2.75 -6.21
C ALA A 112 4.19 -2.46 -5.36
N VAL A 113 3.06 -2.08 -5.98
CA VAL A 113 1.79 -1.86 -5.27
C VAL A 113 1.27 -3.17 -4.65
N SER A 114 1.39 -4.31 -5.34
CA SER A 114 0.95 -5.61 -4.81
C SER A 114 1.62 -5.97 -3.48
N ILE A 115 2.89 -5.59 -3.29
CA ILE A 115 3.63 -5.76 -2.03
C ILE A 115 2.98 -4.94 -0.90
N ALA A 116 2.54 -3.71 -1.17
CA ALA A 116 1.95 -2.81 -0.17
C ALA A 116 0.55 -3.25 0.29
N VAL A 117 -0.31 -3.67 -0.64
CA VAL A 117 -1.71 -3.99 -0.34
C VAL A 117 -2.00 -5.49 -0.23
N GLY A 118 -1.01 -6.35 -0.50
CA GLY A 118 -1.13 -7.81 -0.40
C GLY A 118 -2.08 -8.42 -1.43
N SER A 119 -2.17 -7.84 -2.63
CA SER A 119 -3.11 -8.19 -3.70
C SER A 119 -2.49 -9.00 -4.83
#